data_AF-A0A1M7E7D5-F1
#
_entry.id   AF-A0A1M7E7D5-F1
#
_cell.length_a   1.000
_cell.length_b   1.000
_cell.length_c   1.000
_cell.angle_alpha   90.00
_cell.angle_beta   90.00
_cell.angle_gamma   90.00
#
_symmetry.space_group_name_H-M   'P 1'
#
loop_
_entity.id
_entity.type
_entity.pdbx_description
1 polymer ?
#
loop_
_entity_poly.entity_id
_entity_poly.type
_entity_poly.pdbx_seq_one_letter_code
_entity_poly.pdbx_strand_id
1 'polypeptide(L)' 'MVHELNIFGGSLTNYQLSEALDIPIERVQDILSGDVSLGDLCPETLKKVHQLEEALFSS' A
#
# COMPACT_ATOMS: atom_id res chain seq x y z
N MET A 1 -2.40 -0.20 -15.64
CA MET A 1 -3.21 0.10 -14.46
C MET A 1 -2.27 0.83 -13.52
N VAL A 2 -2.49 2.13 -13.34
CA VAL A 2 -1.58 3.01 -12.61
C VAL A 2 -1.96 2.89 -11.14
N HIS A 3 -1.00 2.56 -10.27
CA HIS A 3 -1.24 2.57 -8.82
C HIS A 3 -1.82 3.94 -8.44
N GLU A 4 -3.08 3.96 -8.01
CA GLU A 4 -3.78 5.19 -7.61
C GLU A 4 -3.14 5.87 -6.39
N LEU A 5 -2.20 5.18 -5.73
CA LEU A 5 -1.51 5.66 -4.55
C LEU A 5 0.00 5.69 -4.77
N ASN A 6 0.61 6.83 -4.44
CA ASN A 6 2.05 7.08 -4.52
C ASN A 6 2.87 6.16 -3.61
N ILE A 7 2.31 5.65 -2.50
CA ILE A 7 3.03 4.70 -1.63
C ILE A 7 3.40 3.41 -2.37
N PHE A 8 2.55 2.97 -3.31
CA PHE A 8 2.79 1.76 -4.11
C PHE A 8 3.50 2.06 -5.44
N GLY A 9 3.58 3.34 -5.84
CA GLY A 9 4.37 3.79 -7.00
C GLY A 9 5.76 4.36 -6.63
N GLY A 10 6.09 4.43 -5.34
CA GLY A 10 7.26 5.13 -4.82
C GLY A 10 8.43 4.21 -4.43
N SER A 11 9.50 4.80 -3.87
CA SER A 11 10.76 4.12 -3.51
C SER A 11 10.70 3.20 -2.28
N LEU A 12 9.50 2.85 -1.80
CA LEU A 12 9.34 1.99 -0.63
C LEU A 12 9.53 0.52 -1.01
N THR A 13 10.28 -0.21 -0.20
CA THR A 13 10.45 -1.65 -0.38
C THR A 13 9.24 -2.42 0.13
N ASN A 14 9.00 -3.62 -0.41
CA ASN A 14 7.91 -4.50 0.03
C ASN A 14 7.93 -4.77 1.54
N TYR A 15 9.13 -4.84 2.13
CA TYR A 15 9.32 -5.00 3.56
C TYR A 15 8.81 -3.79 4.35
N GLN A 16 9.17 -2.56 3.93
CA GLN A 16 8.72 -1.34 4.61
C GLN A 16 7.21 -1.17 4.51
N LEU A 17 6.62 -1.51 3.35
CA LEU A 17 5.17 -1.49 3.17
C LEU A 17 4.47 -2.54 4.05
N SER A 18 5.05 -3.75 4.15
CA SER A 18 4.53 -4.82 5.00
C SER A 18 4.51 -4.40 6.47
N GLU A 19 5.60 -3.83 6.97
CA GLU A 19 5.69 -3.34 8.34
C GLU A 19 4.76 -2.14 8.59
N ALA A 20 4.68 -1.19 7.66
CA ALA A 20 3.85 0.00 7.80
C ALA A 20 2.34 -0.33 7.75
N LEU A 21 1.95 -1.30 6.93
CA LEU A 21 0.56 -1.71 6.75
C LEU A 21 0.13 -2.83 7.70
N ASP A 22 1.09 -3.46 8.39
CA ASP A 22 0.88 -4.63 9.23
C ASP A 22 0.21 -5.77 8.44
N ILE A 23 0.71 -6.00 7.22
CA ILE A 23 0.23 -7.08 6.32
C ILE A 23 1.42 -7.92 5.86
N PRO A 24 1.22 -9.21 5.53
CA PRO A 24 2.30 -10.04 5.03
C PRO A 24 2.88 -9.51 3.72
N ILE A 25 4.20 -9.66 3.56
CA ILE A 25 4.97 -9.21 2.37
C ILE A 25 4.41 -9.81 1.08
N GLU A 26 3.87 -11.03 1.12
CA GLU A 26 3.20 -11.68 -0.01
C GLU A 26 2.01 -10.84 -0.49
N ARG A 27 1.18 -10.37 0.45
CA ARG A 27 0.03 -9.53 0.13
C ARG A 27 0.45 -8.17 -0.45
N VAL A 28 1.56 -7.61 0.03
CA VAL A 28 2.14 -6.38 -0.55
C VAL A 28 2.55 -6.63 -2.00
N GLN A 29 3.18 -7.77 -2.29
CA GLN A 29 3.56 -8.14 -3.65
C GLN A 29 2.35 -8.32 -4.56
N ASP A 30 1.27 -8.92 -4.08
CA ASP A 30 0.02 -9.06 -4.85
C ASP A 30 -0.59 -7.69 -5.18
N ILE A 31 -0.56 -6.74 -4.25
CA ILE A 31 -1.03 -5.36 -4.47
C ILE A 31 -0.14 -4.64 -5.49
N LEU A 32 1.19 -4.76 -5.36
CA LEU A 32 2.16 -4.15 -6.28
C LEU A 32 2.12 -4.77 -7.68
N SER A 33 1.80 -6.06 -7.78
CA SER A 33 1.65 -6.76 -9.05
C SER A 33 0.31 -6.44 -9.73
N GLY A 34 -0.62 -5.79 -9.01
CA GLY A 34 -1.98 -5.51 -9.49
C GLY A 34 -2.91 -6.72 -9.45
N ASP A 35 -2.51 -7.81 -8.79
CA ASP A 35 -3.33 -9.01 -8.57
C ASP A 35 -4.42 -8.74 -7.53
N VAL A 36 -4.11 -7.89 -6.54
CA VAL A 36 -5.06 -7.42 -5.52
C VAL A 36 -5.31 -5.92 -5.67
N SER A 37 -6.57 -5.55 -5.89
CA SER A 37 -6.99 -4.16 -5.83
C SER A 37 -7.04 -3.65 -4.39
N LEU A 38 -6.69 -2.37 -4.18
CA LEU A 38 -6.77 -1.71 -2.87
C LEU A 38 -8.20 -1.74 -2.31
N GLY A 39 -9.22 -1.72 -3.17
CA GLY A 39 -10.63 -1.86 -2.79
C GLY A 39 -11.02 -3.24 -2.23
N ASP A 40 -10.18 -4.25 -2.45
CA ASP A 40 -10.35 -5.61 -1.91
C ASP A 40 -9.67 -5.76 -0.53
N LEU A 41 -8.91 -4.75 -0.11
CA LEU A 41 -8.29 -4.74 1.21
C LEU A 41 -9.33 -4.46 2.30
N CYS A 42 -9.05 -4.97 3.50
CA CYS A 42 -9.87 -4.69 4.66
C CYS A 42 -9.91 -3.17 4.91
N PRO A 43 -11.06 -2.63 5.36
CA PRO A 43 -11.22 -1.19 5.56
C PRO A 43 -10.20 -0.60 6.55
N GLU A 44 -9.72 -1.40 7.50
CA GLU A 44 -8.65 -1.01 8.43
C GLU A 44 -7.30 -0.82 7.72
N THR A 45 -6.93 -1.74 6.82
CA THR A 45 -5.71 -1.64 6.01
C THR A 45 -5.80 -0.46 5.06
N LEU A 46 -6.94 -0.28 4.38
CA LEU A 46 -7.19 0.86 3.49
C LEU A 46 -7.01 2.20 4.23
N LYS A 47 -7.51 2.29 5.47
CA LYS A 47 -7.32 3.48 6.30
C LYS A 47 -5.84 3.72 6.62
N LYS A 48 -5.07 2.68 6.98
CA LYS A 48 -3.62 2.80 7.22
C LYS A 48 -2.87 3.25 5.96
N VAL A 49 -3.21 2.66 4.81
CA VAL A 49 -2.68 3.04 3.49
C VAL A 49 -2.90 4.53 3.23
N HIS A 50 -4.13 5.03 3.41
CA HIS A 50 -4.43 6.45 3.22
C HIS A 50 -3.69 7.36 4.22
N GLN A 51 -3.60 6.95 5.48
CA GLN A 51 -2.83 7.71 6.49
C GLN A 51 -1.34 7.80 6.15
N LEU A 52 -0.75 6.70 5.67
CA LEU A 52 0.65 6.68 5.22
C LEU A 52 0.84 7.53 3.97
N GLU A 53 -0.11 7.47 3.04
CA GLU A 53 -0.08 8.31 1.85
C GLU A 53 -0.14 9.79 2.20
N GLU A 54 -1.06 10.20 3.07
CA GLU A 54 -1.13 11.58 3.54
C GLU A 54 0.15 11.98 4.28
N ALA A 55 0.68 11.13 5.16
CA ALA A 55 1.88 11.46 5.93
C ALA A 55 3.16 11.57 5.08
N LEU A 56 3.26 10.81 3.99
CA LEU A 56 4.46 10.73 3.14
C LEU A 56 4.39 11.64 1.91
N PHE A 57 3.19 11.88 1.37
CA PHE A 57 3.01 12.56 0.08
C PHE A 57 2.07 13.78 0.13
N SER A 58 1.38 14.05 1.24
CA SER A 58 0.61 15.29 1.39
C SER A 58 1.55 16.44 1.78
N SER A 59 2.18 17.05 0.77
CA SER A 59 2.92 18.31 0.90
C SER A 59 2.13 19.50 0.38
#